data_AF-A0A8T3PZ06-F1
#
_entry.id   AF-A0A8T3PZ06-F1
#
_cell.length_a   1.000
_cell.length_b   1.000
_cell.length_c   1.000
_cell.angle_alpha   90.00
_cell.angle_beta   90.00
_cell.angle_gamma   90.00
#
_symmetry.space_group_name_H-M   'P 1'
#
loop_
_entity.id
_entity.type
_entity.pdbx_description
1 polymer ?
#
loop_
_entity_poly.entity_id
_entity_poly.type
_entity_poly.pdbx_seq_one_letter_code
_entity_poly.pdbx_strand_id
1 'polypeptide(L)' 'LEAGRLAGAGLDVHVHENDGQVSPLAQLPNVTLTPHLGASTLDSQREIGREVVRVIDAFHTERRAPAPTVLSPATLR' A
#
# COMPACT_ATOMS: atom_id res chain seq x y z
N LEU A 1 2.11 -20.50 12.06
CA LEU A 1 1.69 -21.30 10.89
C LEU A 1 2.37 -22.65 10.96
N GLU A 2 3.70 -22.71 10.96
CA GLU A 2 4.46 -23.97 11.10
C GLU A 2 4.15 -24.74 12.40
N ALA A 3 4.05 -24.05 13.53
CA ALA A 3 3.68 -24.65 14.81
C ALA A 3 2.19 -25.10 14.90
N GLY A 4 1.43 -25.10 13.80
CA GLY A 4 0.04 -25.57 13.74
C GLY A 4 -1.01 -24.74 14.48
N ARG A 5 -0.62 -23.64 15.14
CA ARG A 5 -1.53 -22.78 15.93
C ARG A 5 -2.56 -22.00 15.10
N LEU A 6 -2.31 -21.83 13.80
CA LEU A 6 -3.17 -21.13 12.86
C LEU A 6 -3.41 -22.05 11.67
N ALA A 7 -4.66 -22.15 11.22
CA ALA A 7 -5.02 -22.98 10.08
C ALA A 7 -4.41 -22.47 8.76
N GLY A 8 -4.23 -21.16 8.61
CA GLY A 8 -3.63 -20.54 7.42
C GLY A 8 -3.55 -19.02 7.52
N ALA A 9 -3.05 -18.38 6.46
CA ALA A 9 -3.01 -16.92 6.32
C ALA A 9 -3.14 -16.47 4.86
N GLY A 10 -3.82 -15.34 4.65
CA GLY A 10 -3.82 -14.61 3.38
C GLY A 10 -3.15 -13.26 3.58
N LEU A 11 -2.15 -12.91 2.78
CA LEU A 11 -1.43 -11.64 2.89
C LEU A 11 -1.36 -10.95 1.53
N ASP A 12 -1.74 -9.68 1.49
CA ASP A 12 -1.53 -8.81 0.31
C ASP A 12 -0.20 -8.07 0.35
N VAL A 13 0.39 -7.93 1.54
CA VAL A 13 1.66 -7.24 1.76
C VAL A 13 2.63 -8.10 2.55
N HIS A 14 3.92 -7.90 2.34
CA HIS A 14 5.01 -8.56 3.07
C HIS A 14 6.23 -7.64 3.24
N VAL A 15 7.19 -8.06 4.07
CA VAL A 15 8.28 -7.18 4.54
C VAL A 15 9.20 -6.71 3.40
N HIS A 16 9.47 -7.58 2.43
CA HIS A 16 10.33 -7.27 1.28
C HIS A 16 9.54 -7.47 -0.01
N GLU A 17 9.05 -6.38 -0.60
CA GLU A 17 8.25 -6.41 -1.85
C GLU A 17 9.04 -5.96 -3.10
N ASN A 18 10.22 -5.37 -2.90
CA ASN A 18 11.06 -4.87 -3.99
C ASN A 18 11.93 -5.99 -4.59
N ASP A 19 12.42 -5.76 -5.81
CA ASP A 19 13.42 -6.59 -6.50
C ASP A 19 12.99 -8.04 -6.80
N GLY A 20 11.69 -8.30 -6.89
CA GLY A 20 11.15 -9.63 -7.21
C GLY A 20 11.35 -10.66 -6.10
N GLN A 21 11.65 -10.22 -4.87
CA GLN A 21 11.76 -11.11 -3.73
C GLN A 21 10.39 -11.66 -3.35
N VAL A 22 10.28 -12.98 -3.30
CA VAL A 22 9.10 -13.68 -2.81
C VAL A 22 9.31 -14.03 -1.35
N SER A 23 8.37 -13.65 -0.49
CA SER A 23 8.40 -13.99 0.93
C SER A 23 8.56 -15.50 1.14
N PRO A 24 9.39 -15.97 2.09
CA PRO A 24 9.49 -17.38 2.47
C PRO A 24 8.13 -17.99 2.86
N LEU A 25 7.18 -17.16 3.28
CA LEU A 25 5.81 -17.58 3.58
C LEU A 25 5.09 -18.20 2.36
N ALA A 26 5.51 -17.88 1.14
CA ALA A 26 4.98 -18.49 -0.09
C ALA A 26 5.24 -20.00 -0.18
N GLN A 27 6.20 -20.53 0.59
CA GLN A 27 6.50 -21.96 0.64
C GLN A 27 5.54 -22.74 1.54
N LEU A 28 4.74 -22.05 2.37
CA LEU A 28 3.80 -22.70 3.26
C LEU A 28 2.51 -23.05 2.51
N PRO A 29 2.06 -24.31 2.52
CA PRO A 29 0.92 -24.76 1.73
C PRO A 29 -0.42 -24.16 2.20
N ASN A 30 -0.45 -23.58 3.41
CA ASN A 30 -1.61 -22.92 4.00
C ASN A 30 -1.50 -21.39 3.97
N VAL A 31 -0.69 -20.85 3.07
CA VAL A 31 -0.54 -19.41 2.86
C VAL A 31 -0.86 -19.04 1.42
N THR A 32 -1.65 -17.98 1.25
CA THR A 32 -1.89 -17.33 -0.04
C THR A 32 -1.31 -15.92 0.01
N LEU A 33 -0.50 -15.56 -0.99
CA LEU A 33 0.03 -14.21 -1.17
C LEU A 33 -0.59 -13.57 -2.41
N THR A 34 -0.94 -12.29 -2.32
CA THR A 34 -1.24 -11.44 -3.48
C THR A 34 -0.19 -10.33 -3.59
N PRO A 35 0.14 -9.86 -4.81
CA PRO A 35 1.20 -8.88 -5.02
C PRO A 35 0.71 -7.44 -4.81
N HIS A 36 0.40 -7.05 -3.57
CA HIS A 36 0.01 -5.68 -3.16
C HIS A 36 -1.09 -5.08 -4.05
N LEU A 37 -2.20 -5.81 -4.19
CA LEU A 37 -3.26 -5.50 -5.13
C LEU A 37 -4.46 -4.76 -4.51
N GLY A 38 -4.44 -4.48 -3.19
CA GLY A 38 -5.60 -3.94 -2.48
C GLY A 38 -6.22 -2.67 -3.07
N ALA A 39 -5.42 -1.82 -3.74
CA ALA A 39 -5.88 -0.58 -4.39
C ALA A 39 -5.94 -0.66 -5.93
N SER A 40 -5.63 -1.81 -6.54
CA SER A 40 -5.39 -1.93 -7.99
C SER A 40 -6.66 -2.02 -8.86
N THR A 41 -7.83 -1.64 -8.36
CA THR A 41 -9.04 -1.58 -9.19
C THR A 41 -9.03 -0.34 -10.09
N LEU A 42 -9.71 -0.41 -11.24
CA LEU A 42 -9.80 0.73 -12.16
C LEU A 42 -10.40 1.97 -11.49
N ASP A 43 -11.44 1.80 -10.68
CA ASP A 43 -12.12 2.92 -10.03
C ASP A 43 -11.29 3.50 -8.87
N SER A 44 -10.63 2.64 -8.08
CA SER A 44 -9.69 3.08 -7.04
C SER A 44 -8.54 3.89 -7.64
N GLN A 45 -7.90 3.38 -8.70
CA GLN A 45 -6.79 4.06 -9.35
C GLN A 45 -7.20 5.40 -9.98
N ARG A 46 -8.43 5.48 -10.55
CA ARG A 46 -8.99 6.74 -11.06
C ARG A 46 -9.17 7.76 -9.95
N GLU A 47 -9.69 7.36 -8.80
CA GLU A 47 -9.94 8.28 -7.70
C GLU A 47 -8.64 8.75 -7.03
N ILE A 48 -7.71 7.82 -6.80
CA ILE A 48 -6.35 8.14 -6.33
C ILE A 48 -5.67 9.13 -7.29
N GLY A 49 -5.77 8.91 -8.61
CA GLY A 49 -5.22 9.82 -9.60
C GLY A 49 -5.81 11.24 -9.51
N ARG A 50 -7.13 11.37 -9.33
CA ARG A 50 -7.78 12.68 -9.12
C ARG A 50 -7.32 13.36 -7.85
N GLU A 51 -7.19 12.61 -6.76
CA GLU A 51 -6.69 13.11 -5.47
C GLU A 51 -5.28 13.69 -5.62
N VAL A 52 -4.38 12.94 -6.27
CA VAL A 52 -2.99 13.36 -6.49
C VAL A 52 -2.93 14.68 -7.25
N VAL A 53 -3.67 14.82 -8.36
CA VAL A 53 -3.71 16.06 -9.13
C VAL A 53 -4.23 17.22 -8.29
N ARG A 54 -5.32 17.00 -7.53
CA ARG A 54 -5.91 18.06 -6.69
C ARG A 54 -4.94 18.57 -5.61
N VAL A 55 -4.18 17.66 -5.00
CA VAL A 55 -3.15 18.01 -4.01
C VAL A 55 -2.04 18.85 -4.65
N ILE A 56 -1.57 18.46 -5.83
CA ILE A 56 -0.52 19.18 -6.56
C ILE A 56 -1.00 20.58 -6.95
N ASP A 57 -2.21 20.69 -7.50
CA ASP A 57 -2.79 21.97 -7.94
C ASP A 57 -2.99 22.92 -6.76
N ALA A 58 -3.54 22.43 -5.64
CA ALA A 58 -3.74 23.23 -4.44
C ALA A 58 -2.40 23.76 -3.89
N PHE A 59 -1.35 22.92 -3.87
CA PHE A 59 -0.02 23.36 -3.46
C PHE A 59 0.55 24.40 -4.42
N HIS A 60 0.42 24.18 -5.73
CA HIS A 60 0.99 25.06 -6.75
C HIS A 60 0.30 26.43 -6.81
N THR A 61 -1.03 26.46 -6.73
CA THR A 61 -1.84 27.68 -6.95
C THR A 61 -2.10 28.46 -5.68
N GLU A 62 -2.45 27.77 -4.59
CA GLU A 62 -2.86 28.41 -3.33
C GLU A 62 -1.68 28.58 -2.37
N ARG A 63 -0.51 27.98 -2.69
CA ARG A 63 0.62 27.81 -1.75
C ARG A 63 0.18 27.22 -0.41
N ARG A 64 -0.92 26.47 -0.42
CA ARG A 64 -1.50 25.85 0.77
C ARG A 64 -0.74 24.58 1.06
N ALA A 65 -0.36 24.38 2.32
CA ALA A 65 0.17 23.09 2.75
C ALA A 65 -0.87 22.00 2.43
N PRO A 66 -0.45 20.86 1.87
CA PRO A 66 -1.38 19.79 1.56
C PRO A 66 -2.08 19.32 2.85
N ALA A 67 -3.33 18.86 2.72
CA ALA A 67 -4.12 18.39 3.85
C ALA A 67 -3.34 17.33 4.67
N PRO A 68 -3.61 17.15 5.97
CA PRO A 68 -2.89 16.21 6.84
C PRO A 68 -2.93 14.75 6.40
N THR A 69 -3.65 14.39 5.33
CA THR A 69 -3.58 13.08 4.66
C THR A 69 -2.29 12.91 3.83
N VAL A 70 -1.59 14.00 3.50
CA VAL A 70 -0.31 14.02 2.77
C VAL A 70 0.81 14.17 3.80
N LEU A 71 1.00 13.10 4.58
CA LEU A 71 2.02 13.06 5.62
C LEU A 71 3.37 12.81 4.98
N SER A 72 4.17 13.87 4.82
CA SER A 72 5.60 13.68 4.88
C SER A 72 5.97 13.47 6.36
N PRO A 73 6.95 12.61 6.70
CA PRO A 73 7.48 12.52 8.06
C PRO A 73 7.95 13.87 8.61
N ALA A 74 8.28 14.83 7.75
CA ALA A 74 8.64 16.21 8.12
C ALA A 74 7.42 17.09 8.45
N THR A 75 6.20 16.71 8.05
CA THR A 75 4.94 17.42 8.36
C THR A 75 4.31 16.96 9.69
N LEU A 76 4.83 15.88 10.31
CA LEU A 76 4.30 15.27 11.55
C LEU A 76 4.99 15.77 12.84
N ARG A 77 5.81 16.82 12.80
CA ARG A 77 6.50 17.39 13.97
C ARG A 77 6.02 18.79 14.29
#